data_AF-A0A925XEA3-F1
#
_entry.id   AF-A0A925XEA3-F1
#
_cell.length_a   1.000
_cell.length_b   1.000
_cell.length_c   1.000
_cell.angle_alpha   90.00
_cell.angle_beta   90.00
_cell.angle_gamma   90.00
#
_symmetry.space_group_name_H-M   'P 1'
#
loop_
_entity.id
_entity.type
_entity.pdbx_description
1 polymer ?
#
loop_
_entity_poly.entity_id
_entity_poly.type
_entity_poly.pdbx_seq_one_letter_code
_entity_poly.pdbx_strand_id
1 'polypeptide(L)' 'MTLSTMTSTIPLQTSLDGVIRVGETRVTLDTVVGAFTDGATAEEIAQQYPTLKLADVYLVLGHYLDHRAEVDAYL' A
#
# COMPACT_ATOMS: atom_id res chain seq x y z
N MET A 1 -16.49 -27.10 -4.81
CA MET A 1 -15.13 -26.55 -4.61
C MET A 1 -15.17 -25.72 -3.34
N THR A 2 -14.32 -26.01 -2.36
CA THR A 2 -14.24 -25.23 -1.10
C THR A 2 -13.06 -24.27 -1.19
N LEU A 3 -13.32 -22.97 -1.02
CA LEU A 3 -12.27 -21.96 -0.88
C LEU A 3 -11.88 -21.86 0.60
N SER A 4 -10.59 -21.99 0.91
CA SER A 4 -10.07 -21.74 2.26
C SER A 4 -9.80 -20.25 2.44
N THR A 5 -10.36 -19.65 3.48
CA THR A 5 -10.05 -18.26 3.85
C THR A 5 -8.71 -18.21 4.58
N MET A 6 -7.82 -17.33 4.13
CA MET A 6 -6.53 -17.05 4.77
C MET A 6 -6.47 -15.55 5.09
N THR A 7 -5.90 -15.20 6.24
CA THR A 7 -5.68 -13.81 6.64
C THR A 7 -4.34 -13.34 6.06
N SER A 8 -4.35 -12.27 5.28
CA SER A 8 -3.14 -11.58 4.81
C SER A 8 -2.90 -10.34 5.65
N THR A 9 -1.67 -10.14 6.11
CA THR A 9 -1.24 -8.93 6.80
C THR A 9 -0.89 -7.85 5.78
N ILE A 10 -1.32 -6.62 6.02
CA ILE A 10 -0.96 -5.49 5.15
C ILE A 10 0.52 -5.19 5.36
N PRO A 11 1.33 -5.10 4.28
CA PRO A 11 2.78 -4.94 4.38
C PRO A 11 3.12 -3.47 4.68
N LEU A 12 2.75 -2.96 5.86
CA LEU A 12 3.09 -1.61 6.30
C LEU A 12 4.04 -1.66 7.49
N GLN A 13 5.12 -0.89 7.42
CA GLN A 13 6.12 -0.79 8.47
C GLN A 13 6.32 0.66 8.87
N THR A 14 6.04 0.99 10.13
CA THR A 14 6.27 2.34 10.67
C THR A 14 7.71 2.47 11.17
N SER A 15 8.42 3.47 10.66
CA SER A 15 9.77 3.81 11.11
C SER A 15 9.74 4.62 12.41
N LEU A 16 10.88 4.73 13.10
CA LEU A 16 11.00 5.52 14.34
C LEU A 16 10.64 7.01 14.14
N ASP A 17 10.86 7.52 12.94
CA ASP A 17 10.52 8.90 12.54
C ASP A 17 9.04 9.08 12.16
N GLY A 18 8.20 8.06 12.36
CA GLY A 18 6.76 8.09 12.04
C GLY A 18 6.43 7.83 10.56
N VAL A 19 7.43 7.61 9.71
CA VAL A 19 7.23 7.33 8.27
C VAL A 19 6.80 5.87 8.05
N ILE A 20 5.67 5.66 7.38
CA ILE A 20 5.14 4.34 7.03
C ILE A 20 5.67 3.93 5.65
N ARG A 21 6.29 2.74 5.60
CA ARG A 21 6.86 2.13 4.39
C ARG A 21 6.08 0.89 3.97
N VAL A 22 6.12 0.60 2.66
CA VAL A 22 5.46 -0.57 2.08
C VAL A 22 6.45 -1.73 1.94
N GLY A 23 6.12 -2.85 2.57
CA GLY A 23 6.94 -4.05 2.65
C GLY A 23 8.32 -3.75 3.24
N GLU A 24 9.33 -4.44 2.73
CA GLU A 24 10.74 -4.21 3.09
C GLU A 24 11.39 -3.10 2.22
N THR A 25 10.58 -2.31 1.53
CA THR A 25 11.07 -1.32 0.56
C THR A 25 11.29 0.05 1.20
N ARG A 26 11.93 0.96 0.45
CA ARG A 26 12.02 2.38 0.82
C ARG A 26 10.83 3.20 0.30
N VAL A 27 9.88 2.58 -0.40
CA VAL A 27 8.70 3.28 -0.90
C VAL A 27 7.72 3.44 0.25
N THR A 28 7.23 4.65 0.40
CA THR A 28 6.36 5.05 1.51
C THR A 28 4.89 4.90 1.15
N LEU A 29 4.05 4.87 2.19
CA LEU A 29 2.61 4.90 2.03
C LEU A 29 2.15 6.16 1.28
N ASP A 30 2.76 7.33 1.56
CA ASP A 30 2.45 8.58 0.87
C ASP A 30 2.67 8.48 -0.64
N THR A 31 3.73 7.80 -1.06
CA THR A 31 4.09 7.69 -2.47
C THR A 31 3.08 6.84 -3.22
N VAL A 32 2.66 5.70 -2.64
CA VAL A 32 1.67 4.81 -3.23
C VAL A 32 0.29 5.47 -3.27
N VAL A 33 -0.15 6.08 -2.16
CA VAL A 33 -1.47 6.74 -2.09
C VAL A 33 -1.51 8.00 -2.96
N GLY A 34 -0.42 8.77 -2.99
CA GLY A 34 -0.28 9.95 -3.84
C GLY A 34 -0.39 9.60 -5.32
N ALA A 35 0.35 8.59 -5.79
CA ALA A 35 0.27 8.13 -7.17
C ALA A 35 -1.13 7.63 -7.54
N PHE A 36 -1.78 6.89 -6.64
CA PHE A 36 -3.16 6.45 -6.85
C PHE A 36 -4.15 7.62 -6.93
N THR A 37 -3.96 8.64 -6.09
CA THR A 37 -4.79 9.86 -6.08
C THR A 37 -4.59 10.71 -7.33
N ASP A 38 -3.39 10.68 -7.92
CA ASP A 38 -3.08 11.29 -9.23
C ASP A 38 -3.70 10.52 -10.42
N GLY A 39 -4.30 9.35 -10.16
CA GLY A 39 -5.02 8.55 -11.14
C GLY A 39 -4.24 7.33 -11.66
N ALA A 40 -3.06 7.03 -11.10
CA ALA A 40 -2.33 5.83 -11.46
C ALA A 40 -3.04 4.57 -10.95
N THR A 41 -3.05 3.53 -11.78
CA THR A 41 -3.51 2.19 -11.39
C THR A 41 -2.49 1.46 -10.51
N ALA A 42 -2.91 0.42 -9.79
CA ALA A 42 -2.00 -0.40 -8.99
C ALA A 42 -0.86 -1.01 -9.83
N GLU A 43 -1.17 -1.45 -11.05
CA GLU A 43 -0.17 -1.96 -12.00
C GLU A 43 0.81 -0.88 -12.46
N GLU A 44 0.35 0.36 -12.71
CA GLU A 44 1.23 1.47 -13.05
C GLU A 44 2.14 1.84 -11.89
N ILE A 45 1.62 1.89 -10.67
CA ILE A 45 2.41 2.15 -9.46
C ILE A 45 3.48 1.06 -9.29
N ALA A 46 3.13 -0.21 -9.44
CA ALA A 46 4.11 -1.30 -9.37
C ALA A 46 5.17 -1.24 -10.49
N GLN A 47 4.81 -0.73 -11.67
CA GLN A 47 5.77 -0.48 -12.75
C GLN A 47 6.69 0.71 -12.47
N GLN A 48 6.16 1.79 -11.88
CA GLN A 48 6.94 2.97 -11.48
C GLN A 48 7.91 2.66 -10.34
N TYR A 49 7.53 1.74 -9.45
CA TYR A 49 8.33 1.31 -8.30
C TYR A 49 8.57 -0.21 -8.34
N PRO A 50 9.53 -0.68 -9.16
CA PRO A 50 9.75 -2.12 -9.40
C PRO A 50 10.26 -2.90 -8.17
N THR A 51 10.59 -2.22 -7.08
CA THR A 51 10.88 -2.84 -5.78
C THR A 51 9.61 -3.27 -5.03
N LEU A 52 8.45 -2.71 -5.37
CA LEU A 52 7.16 -3.10 -4.84
C LEU A 52 6.66 -4.36 -5.55
N LYS A 53 6.11 -5.30 -4.77
CA LYS A 53 5.33 -6.40 -5.34
C LYS A 53 3.94 -5.88 -5.65
N LEU A 54 3.40 -6.21 -6.82
CA LEU A 54 2.04 -5.82 -7.20
C LEU A 54 0.99 -6.23 -6.16
N ALA A 55 1.13 -7.42 -5.57
CA ALA A 55 0.24 -7.87 -4.49
C ALA A 55 0.27 -6.95 -3.27
N ASP A 56 1.45 -6.44 -2.89
CA ASP A 56 1.59 -5.52 -1.76
C ASP A 56 0.91 -4.18 -2.08
N VAL A 57 1.04 -3.68 -3.32
CA VAL A 57 0.35 -2.46 -3.77
C VAL A 57 -1.17 -2.62 -3.64
N TYR A 58 -1.73 -3.73 -4.10
CA TYR A 58 -3.16 -3.99 -3.96
C TYR A 58 -3.61 -4.09 -2.51
N LEU A 59 -2.83 -4.74 -1.63
CA LEU A 59 -3.16 -4.82 -0.20
C LEU A 59 -3.16 -3.43 0.46
N VAL A 60 -2.17 -2.60 0.13
CA VAL A 60 -2.06 -1.24 0.65
C VAL A 60 -3.18 -0.34 0.15
N LEU A 61 -3.48 -0.37 -1.16
CA LEU A 61 -4.60 0.41 -1.72
C LEU A 61 -5.95 -0.07 -1.20
N GLY A 62 -6.14 -1.39 -1.03
CA GLY A 62 -7.33 -1.95 -0.41
C GLY A 62 -7.52 -1.45 1.02
N HIS A 63 -6.45 -1.44 1.81
CA HIS A 63 -6.47 -0.86 3.16
C HIS A 63 -6.77 0.64 3.15
N TYR A 64 -6.14 1.40 2.25
CA TYR A 64 -6.39 2.84 2.08
C TYR A 64 -7.86 3.13 1.73
N LEU A 65 -8.46 2.35 0.83
CA LEU A 65 -9.86 2.55 0.43
C LEU A 65 -10.84 2.24 1.58
N ASP A 66 -10.53 1.24 2.40
CA ASP A 66 -11.34 0.84 3.55
C ASP A 66 -11.19 1.80 4.75
N HIS A 67 -9.99 2.38 4.93
CA HIS A 67 -9.63 3.25 6.06
C HIS A 67 -9.24 4.67 5.64
N ARG A 68 -9.84 5.18 4.55
CA ARG A 68 -9.39 6.42 3.90
C ARG A 68 -9.22 7.60 4.86
N ALA A 69 -10.17 7.82 5.77
CA ALA A 69 -10.10 8.94 6.70
C ALA A 69 -8.93 8.86 7.70
N GLU A 70 -8.56 7.65 8.14
CA GLU A 70 -7.43 7.45 9.05
C GLU A 70 -6.11 7.65 8.31
N VAL A 71 -6.00 7.09 7.11
CA VAL A 71 -4.79 7.23 6.29
C VAL A 71 -4.61 8.68 5.82
N ASP A 72 -5.68 9.37 5.43
CA ASP A 72 -5.63 10.79 5.03
C ASP A 72 -5.25 11.70 6.21
N ALA A 73 -5.64 11.37 7.44
CA ALA A 73 -5.21 12.10 8.63
C ALA A 73 -3.72 11.87 8.98
N TYR A 74 -3.12 10.79 8.47
CA TYR A 74 -1.71 10.48 8.62
C TYR A 74 -0.84 11.16 7.55
N LEU A 75 -1.36 11.29 6.32
CA LEU A 75 -0.68 11.89 5.16
C LEU A 75 -0.61 13.42 5.27
#